data_AF-A0A7L3H866-F1
#
_entry.id   AF-A0A7L3H866-F1
#
_cell.length_a   1.000
_cell.length_b   1.000
_cell.length_c   1.000
_cell.angle_alpha   90.00
_cell.angle_beta   90.00
_cell.angle_gamma   90.00
#
_symmetry.space_group_name_H-M   'P 1'
#
loop_
_entity.id
_entity.type
_entity.pdbx_description
1 polymer ?
#
loop_
_entity_poly.entity_id
_entity_poly.type
_entity_poly.pdbx_seq_one_letter_code
_entity_poly.pdbx_strand_id
1 'polypeptide(L)' 'QHHQREQRAGAAPMPMVFLCGGCRRPVGDTSSWACNDEESGCILLRAAAATVAVDPERKVSKLPGEYG' A
#
# COMPACT_ATOMS: atom_id res chain seq x y z
N GLN A 1 -15.73 20.03 -20.19
CA GLN A 1 -15.48 18.82 -19.36
C GLN A 1 -14.14 18.13 -19.70
N HIS A 2 -13.69 18.10 -20.96
CA HIS A 2 -12.37 17.55 -21.33
C HIS A 2 -11.17 18.34 -20.77
N HIS A 3 -11.19 19.67 -20.83
CA HIS A 3 -10.10 20.53 -20.37
C HIS A 3 -9.73 20.38 -18.88
N GLN A 4 -10.68 20.00 -18.02
CA GLN A 4 -10.41 19.80 -16.58
C GLN A 4 -9.71 18.47 -16.28
N ARG A 5 -9.88 17.47 -17.17
CA ARG A 5 -9.24 16.16 -17.07
C ARG A 5 -7.77 16.22 -17.52
N GLU A 6 -7.50 17.03 -18.53
CA GLU A 6 -6.14 17.30 -19.04
C GLU A 6 -5.32 18.17 -18.08
N GLN A 7 -5.94 19.16 -17.42
CA GLN A 7 -5.26 19.94 -16.37
C GLN A 7 -4.81 19.10 -15.16
N ARG A 8 -5.52 18.00 -14.86
CA ARG A 8 -5.08 17.02 -13.86
C ARG A 8 -3.90 16.16 -14.34
N ALA A 9 -3.69 16.03 -15.64
CA ALA A 9 -2.58 15.25 -16.20
C ALA A 9 -1.22 15.94 -16.05
N GLY A 10 -1.18 17.25 -15.77
CA GLY A 10 0.03 18.00 -15.44
C GLY A 10 0.35 18.06 -13.93
N ALA A 11 -0.61 17.69 -13.08
CA ALA A 11 -0.36 17.50 -11.65
C ALA A 11 0.20 16.09 -11.43
N ALA A 12 1.21 15.94 -10.57
CA ALA A 12 1.63 14.62 -10.13
C ALA A 12 0.39 13.84 -9.65
N PRO A 13 0.20 12.58 -10.07
CA PRO A 13 -0.96 11.81 -9.69
C PRO A 13 -1.05 11.78 -8.15
N MET A 14 -2.18 12.25 -7.62
CA MET A 14 -2.45 12.19 -6.19
C MET A 14 -2.31 10.73 -5.74
N PRO A 15 -1.56 10.44 -4.67
CA PRO A 15 -1.39 9.08 -4.21
C PRO A 15 -2.74 8.48 -3.80
N MET A 16 -2.95 7.21 -4.13
CA MET A 16 -4.12 6.47 -3.66
C MET A 16 -3.85 6.01 -2.23
N VAL A 17 -4.86 6.11 -1.36
CA VAL A 17 -4.80 5.67 0.03
C VAL A 17 -5.48 4.31 0.15
N PHE A 18 -4.82 3.37 0.81
CA PHE A 18 -5.37 2.06 1.15
C PHE A 18 -6.04 2.13 2.52
N LEU A 19 -7.27 1.64 2.61
CA LEU A 19 -8.06 1.63 3.85
C LEU A 19 -8.27 0.20 4.36
N CYS A 20 -8.32 0.04 5.68
CA CYS A 20 -8.75 -1.20 6.30
C CYS A 20 -10.19 -1.52 5.93
N GLY A 21 -10.46 -2.71 5.37
CA GLY A 21 -11.80 -3.12 4.93
C GLY A 21 -12.87 -3.16 6.02
N GLY A 22 -12.47 -3.36 7.29
CA GLY A 22 -13.41 -3.36 8.42
C GLY A 22 -13.67 -1.97 8.99
N CYS A 23 -12.62 -1.30 9.49
CA CYS A 23 -12.76 -0.05 10.25
C CYS A 23 -12.55 1.23 9.43
N ARG A 24 -12.21 1.12 8.13
CA ARG A 24 -11.96 2.24 7.20
C ARG A 24 -10.81 3.19 7.59
N ARG A 25 -9.99 2.83 8.58
CA ARG A 25 -8.77 3.59 8.92
C ARG A 25 -7.71 3.40 7.83
N PRO A 26 -6.89 4.43 7.52
CA PRO A 26 -5.77 4.30 6.58
C PRO A 26 -4.75 3.25 7.05
N VAL A 27 -4.27 2.45 6.12
CA VAL A 27 -3.22 1.45 6.36
C VAL A 27 -1.92 1.76 5.59
N GLY A 28 -2.01 2.56 4.53
CA GLY A 28 -0.86 3.01 3.73
C GLY A 28 -1.33 3.75 2.48
N ASP A 29 -0.41 4.04 1.58
CA ASP A 29 -0.67 4.72 0.31
C ASP A 29 0.33 4.31 -0.77
N THR A 30 0.09 4.75 -2.00
CA THR A 30 0.94 4.44 -3.15
C THR A 30 2.31 5.13 -3.14
N SER A 31 2.56 6.12 -2.26
CA SER A 31 3.89 6.72 -2.14
C SER A 31 4.90 5.74 -1.53
N SER A 32 4.42 4.76 -0.77
CA SER A 32 5.25 3.68 -0.21
C SER A 32 5.21 2.38 -1.02
N TRP A 33 4.60 2.36 -2.21
CA TRP A 33 4.48 1.16 -3.04
C TRP A 33 5.85 0.51 -3.36
N ALA A 34 5.98 -0.79 -3.11
CA ALA A 34 7.16 -1.58 -3.48
C ALA A 34 6.89 -2.48 -4.69
N CYS A 35 5.97 -3.44 -4.57
CA CYS A 35 5.60 -4.36 -5.66
C CYS A 35 4.20 -4.95 -5.45
N ASN A 36 3.68 -5.58 -6.51
CA ASN A 36 2.55 -6.50 -6.43
C ASN A 36 3.11 -7.92 -6.34
N ASP A 37 2.69 -8.69 -5.35
CA ASP A 37 2.96 -10.12 -5.25
C ASP A 37 1.72 -10.88 -5.69
N GLU A 38 1.71 -11.25 -6.97
CA GLU A 38 0.60 -11.99 -7.60
C GLU A 38 0.43 -13.40 -7.01
N GLU A 39 1.51 -14.02 -6.52
CA GLU A 39 1.48 -15.38 -5.99
C GLU A 39 0.73 -15.45 -4.66
N SER A 40 1.04 -14.52 -3.75
CA SER A 40 0.32 -14.41 -2.47
C SER A 40 -0.96 -13.57 -2.56
N GLY A 41 -1.20 -12.92 -3.70
CA GLY A 41 -2.37 -12.05 -3.92
C GLY A 41 -2.34 -10.79 -3.05
N CYS A 42 -1.15 -10.23 -2.81
CA CYS A 42 -0.98 -9.07 -1.93
C CYS A 42 -0.10 -7.97 -2.54
N ILE A 43 -0.11 -6.79 -1.91
CA ILE A 43 0.77 -5.66 -2.24
C ILE A 43 1.80 -5.50 -1.13
N LEU A 44 3.03 -5.15 -1.50
CA LEU A 44 4.07 -4.82 -0.55
C LEU A 44 4.27 -3.31 -0.53
N LEU A 45 4.30 -2.74 0.68
CA LEU A 45 4.61 -1.34 0.94
C LEU A 45 5.92 -1.26 1.73
N ARG A 46 6.76 -0.28 1.41
CA ARG A 46 7.96 0.06 2.19
C ARG A 46 7.64 0.55 3.61
N ALA A 47 6.45 1.10 3.81
CA ALA A 47 5.97 1.61 5.09
C ALA A 47 4.45 1.51 5.18
N ALA A 48 3.95 1.26 6.39
CA ALA A 48 2.54 1.32 6.74
C ALA A 48 2.22 2.63 7.47
N ALA A 49 0.92 2.96 7.58
CA ALA A 49 0.47 4.07 8.42
C ALA A 49 0.81 3.81 9.90
N ALA A 50 1.12 4.87 10.66
CA ALA A 50 1.48 4.77 12.09
C ALA A 50 0.38 4.15 12.98
N THR A 51 -0.84 4.07 12.48
CA THR A 51 -1.99 3.42 13.15
C THR A 51 -2.01 1.90 12.98
N VAL A 52 -1.15 1.34 12.14
CA VAL A 52 -0.97 -0.10 11.95
C VAL A 52 0.09 -0.58 12.93
N ALA A 53 -0.25 -1.58 13.74
CA ALA A 53 0.69 -2.24 14.64
C ALA A 53 1.00 -3.64 14.11
N VAL A 54 2.23 -4.10 14.38
CA VAL A 54 2.61 -5.50 14.16
C VAL A 54 2.30 -6.27 15.44
N ASP A 55 1.66 -7.43 15.29
CA ASP A 55 1.39 -8.31 16.43
C ASP A 55 2.71 -8.73 17.11
N PRO A 56 2.76 -8.79 18.45
CA PRO A 56 3.96 -9.25 19.16
C PRO A 56 4.40 -10.66 18.77
N GLU A 57 3.45 -11.55 18.43
CA GLU A 57 3.76 -12.89 17.93
C GLU A 57 4.08 -12.82 16.42
N ARG A 58 5.37 -12.98 16.09
CA ARG A 58 5.84 -12.89 14.69
C ARG A 58 6.05 -14.29 14.12
N LYS A 59 5.25 -14.63 13.11
CA LYS A 59 5.53 -15.76 12.22
C LYS A 59 6.42 -15.24 11.10
N VAL A 60 7.64 -15.76 11.03
CA VAL A 60 8.65 -15.35 10.05
C VAL A 60 9.05 -16.55 9.22
N SER A 61 8.99 -16.41 7.90
CA SER A 61 9.49 -17.43 6.98
C SER A 61 11.00 -17.63 7.14
N LYS A 62 11.42 -18.88 6.90
CA LYS A 62 12.83 -19.28 6.87
C LYS A 62 13.37 -19.41 5.45
N LEU A 63 12.54 -19.20 4.42
CA LEU A 63 12.93 -19.38 3.02
C LEU A 63 13.64 -18.13 2.48
N PRO A 64 14.69 -18.28 1.64
CA PRO A 64 15.37 -17.15 1.04
C PRO A 64 14.46 -16.35 0.10
N GLY A 65 14.42 -15.02 0.28
CA GLY A 65 13.70 -14.12 -0.62
C GLY A 65 12.24 -13.86 -0.26
N GLU A 66 11.73 -14.45 0.83
CA GLU A 66 10.40 -14.16 1.34
C GLU A 66 10.43 -12.96 2.31
N TYR A 67 9.46 -12.06 2.16
CA TYR A 67 9.34 -10.82 2.94
C TYR A 67 8.21 -10.93 3.97
N GLY A 68 8.21 -12.02 4.76
CA GLY A 68 7.17 -12.31 5.74
C GLY A 68 7.12 -13.78 6.10
#